data_AF-A0A1F7RLD7-F1
#
_entry.id   AF-A0A1F7RLD7-F1
#
_cell.length_a   1.000
_cell.length_b   1.000
_cell.length_c   1.000
_cell.angle_alpha   90.00
_cell.angle_beta   90.00
_cell.angle_gamma   90.00
#
_symmetry.space_group_name_H-M   'P 1'
#
loop_
_entity.id
_entity.type
_entity.pdbx_description
1 polymer ?
#
loop_
_entity_poly.entity_id
_entity_poly.type
_entity_poly.pdbx_seq_one_letter_code
_entity_poly.pdbx_strand_id
1 'polypeptide(L)'
;MMESFLFSLFFFLLGTAAGSFLNVCICRLPKKESIISPRSHCLKCGKQILIRDNIPILSYILLGGRCRNCKEKISVLYPLIEFLTGLTFLYFFYLFKLGSDLLPNFIFACSLIVISAIDIKHRIIPNEISIPFIFLGILFSPFLHLRWSDSILGALIGGSLLYLIAATYSFLTKKEGMGMGDVKLLTMIGAFLGIRGVLLALIFASFLGTAGGLFMIIWKGKGREYPIPFGLFLSIGAIVTLLWGDELIRAYIGFLMSFR
;
A
#
# COMPACT_ATOMS: atom_id res chain seq x y z
N MET A 1 15.52 16.40 23.97
CA MET A 1 14.14 15.87 24.18
C MET A 1 13.11 16.67 23.38
N MET A 2 13.09 18.00 23.51
CA MET A 2 12.18 18.90 22.76
C MET A 2 12.27 18.73 21.23
N GLU A 3 13.49 18.67 20.67
CA GLU A 3 13.70 18.54 19.22
C GLU A 3 13.15 17.23 18.67
N SER A 4 13.41 16.11 19.36
CA SER A 4 12.88 14.80 18.95
C SER A 4 11.35 14.75 18.98
N PHE A 5 10.72 15.43 19.93
CA PHE A 5 9.26 15.57 19.98
C PHE A 5 8.74 16.39 18.80
N LEU A 6 9.39 17.52 18.49
CA LEU A 6 9.00 18.38 17.37
C LEU A 6 9.08 17.66 16.02
N PHE A 7 10.16 16.91 15.77
CA PHE A 7 10.29 16.10 14.55
C PHE A 7 9.22 15.00 14.48
N SER A 8 8.96 14.32 15.60
CA SER A 8 7.90 13.30 15.66
C SER A 8 6.54 13.87 15.30
N LEU A 9 6.20 15.01 15.90
CA LEU A 9 4.95 15.71 15.62
C LEU A 9 4.89 16.15 14.15
N PHE A 10 5.99 16.71 13.62
CA PHE A 10 6.08 17.13 12.23
C PHE A 10 5.82 15.99 11.25
N PHE A 11 6.51 14.85 11.38
CA PHE A 11 6.34 13.71 10.46
C PHE A 11 4.97 13.05 10.60
N PHE A 12 4.42 12.98 11.82
CA PHE A 12 3.06 12.50 12.01
C PHE A 12 2.05 13.42 11.30
N LEU A 13 2.14 14.75 11.50
CA LEU A 13 1.25 15.70 10.84
C LEU A 13 1.41 15.67 9.32
N LEU A 14 2.63 15.60 8.81
CA LEU A 14 2.92 15.44 7.38
C LEU A 14 2.27 14.17 6.82
N GLY A 15 2.39 13.05 7.53
CA GLY A 15 1.76 11.79 7.14
C GLY A 15 0.23 11.86 7.17
N THR A 16 -0.38 12.53 8.15
CA THR A 16 -1.85 12.73 8.15
C THR A 16 -2.31 13.61 6.99
N ALA A 17 -1.54 14.64 6.62
CA ALA A 17 -1.82 15.49 5.46
C ALA A 17 -1.68 14.70 4.15
N ALA A 18 -0.64 13.87 4.02
CA ALA A 18 -0.48 12.94 2.92
C ALA A 18 -1.66 11.96 2.86
N GLY A 19 -2.06 11.37 3.99
CA GLY A 19 -3.21 10.47 4.09
C GLY A 19 -4.53 11.10 3.67
N SER A 20 -4.73 12.40 3.93
CA SER A 20 -5.89 13.14 3.43
C SER A 20 -5.90 13.24 1.90
N PHE A 21 -4.73 13.46 1.29
CA PHE A 21 -4.58 13.37 -0.17
C PHE A 21 -4.79 11.93 -0.68
N LEU A 22 -4.30 10.91 0.04
CA LEU A 22 -4.53 9.51 -0.32
C LEU A 22 -6.04 9.18 -0.36
N ASN A 23 -6.85 9.73 0.55
CA ASN A 23 -8.31 9.58 0.50
C ASN A 23 -8.92 10.12 -0.80
N VAL A 24 -8.38 11.22 -1.36
CA VAL A 24 -8.78 11.74 -2.67
C VAL A 24 -8.45 10.72 -3.77
N CYS A 25 -7.22 10.18 -3.78
CA CYS A 25 -6.79 9.15 -4.73
C CYS A 25 -7.69 7.90 -4.66
N ILE A 26 -7.95 7.39 -3.44
CA ILE A 26 -8.78 6.20 -3.20
C ILE A 26 -10.20 6.39 -3.74
N CYS A 27 -10.75 7.60 -3.66
CA CYS A 27 -12.12 7.87 -4.12
C CYS A 27 -12.22 8.11 -5.63
N ARG A 28 -11.20 8.73 -6.25
CA ARG A 28 -11.27 9.25 -7.62
C ARG A 28 -10.63 8.33 -8.66
N LEU A 29 -9.50 7.71 -8.34
CA LEU A 29 -8.77 6.85 -9.30
C LEU A 29 -9.62 5.68 -9.83
N PRO A 30 -10.40 4.95 -9.00
CA PRO A 30 -11.27 3.89 -9.50
C PRO A 30 -12.33 4.37 -10.49
N LYS A 31 -12.69 5.65 -10.41
CA LYS A 31 -13.69 6.30 -11.28
C LYS A 31 -13.07 7.03 -12.46
N LYS A 32 -11.73 7.00 -12.61
CA LYS A 32 -10.97 7.78 -13.60
C LYS A 32 -11.24 9.29 -13.53
N GLU A 33 -11.57 9.78 -12.33
CA GLU A 33 -11.74 11.21 -12.07
C GLU A 33 -10.39 11.88 -11.81
N SER A 34 -10.28 13.19 -12.12
CA SER A 34 -9.05 13.94 -11.86
C SER A 34 -8.79 14.11 -10.35
N ILE A 35 -7.55 13.84 -9.94
CA ILE A 35 -7.07 14.06 -8.56
C ILE A 35 -6.77 15.52 -8.26
N ILE A 36 -6.67 16.38 -9.29
CA ILE A 36 -6.30 17.80 -9.14
C ILE A 36 -7.56 18.68 -9.06
N SER A 37 -8.56 18.44 -9.91
CA SER A 37 -9.77 19.26 -10.01
C SER A 37 -11.02 18.39 -10.13
N PRO A 38 -12.16 18.73 -9.48
CA PRO A 38 -12.39 19.89 -8.61
C PRO A 38 -11.83 19.70 -7.19
N ARG A 39 -11.94 20.74 -6.34
CA ARG A 39 -11.59 20.63 -4.91
C ARG A 39 -12.42 19.57 -4.19
N SER A 40 -11.97 19.15 -3.00
CA SER A 40 -12.69 18.21 -2.13
C SER A 40 -14.12 18.70 -1.86
N HIS A 41 -15.09 17.81 -2.02
CA HIS A 41 -16.52 18.11 -1.87
C HIS A 41 -17.24 16.94 -1.20
N CYS A 42 -18.38 17.23 -0.58
CA CYS A 42 -19.23 16.19 -0.03
C CYS A 42 -19.91 15.39 -1.14
N LEU A 43 -19.81 14.06 -1.09
CA LEU A 43 -20.39 13.16 -2.10
C LEU A 43 -21.93 13.20 -2.15
N LYS A 44 -22.60 13.67 -1.10
CA LYS A 44 -24.07 13.69 -1.04
C LYS A 44 -24.68 15.05 -1.37
N CYS A 45 -24.11 16.14 -0.85
CA CYS A 45 -24.66 17.48 -1.09
C CYS A 45 -23.87 18.30 -2.12
N GLY A 46 -22.75 17.79 -2.64
CA GLY A 46 -21.92 18.47 -3.64
C GLY A 46 -21.19 19.72 -3.16
N LYS A 47 -21.47 20.21 -1.95
CA LYS A 47 -20.79 21.40 -1.40
C LYS A 47 -19.31 21.12 -1.20
N GLN A 48 -18.50 22.10 -1.60
CA GLN A 48 -17.07 22.09 -1.36
C GLN A 48 -16.77 22.08 0.13
N ILE A 49 -15.76 21.30 0.52
CA ILE A 49 -15.28 21.23 1.90
C ILE A 49 -14.42 22.46 2.17
N LEU A 50 -14.75 23.19 3.25
CA LEU A 50 -14.00 24.36 3.68
C LEU A 50 -12.59 23.94 4.12
N ILE A 51 -11.60 24.82 3.95
CA ILE A 51 -10.20 24.55 4.34
C ILE A 51 -10.11 24.13 5.83
N ARG A 52 -10.86 24.79 6.71
CA ARG A 52 -10.93 24.47 8.15
C ARG A 52 -11.55 23.11 8.47
N ASP A 53 -12.37 22.57 7.56
CA ASP A 53 -12.99 21.24 7.67
C ASP A 53 -12.15 20.16 6.96
N ASN A 54 -10.99 20.54 6.41
CA ASN A 54 -10.04 19.68 5.72
C ASN A 54 -8.77 19.43 6.54
N ILE A 55 -8.79 19.71 7.85
CA ILE A 55 -7.71 19.34 8.78
C ILE A 55 -7.85 17.84 9.09
N PRO A 56 -6.87 16.99 8.72
CA PRO A 56 -6.94 15.53 8.87
C PRO A 56 -7.25 15.12 10.32
N ILE A 57 -8.07 14.08 10.49
CA ILE A 57 -8.51 13.49 11.77
C ILE A 57 -9.33 14.45 12.65
N LEU A 58 -8.81 15.64 12.94
CA LEU A 58 -9.39 16.64 13.81
C LEU A 58 -10.76 17.10 13.29
N SER A 59 -10.88 17.40 11.99
CA SER A 59 -12.16 17.84 11.42
C SER A 59 -13.23 16.75 11.55
N TYR A 60 -12.85 15.48 11.39
CA TYR A 60 -13.77 14.36 11.55
C TYR A 60 -14.29 14.26 12.99
N ILE A 61 -13.40 14.36 13.98
CA ILE A 61 -13.76 14.30 15.41
C ILE A 61 -14.65 15.49 15.78
N LEU A 62 -14.26 16.72 15.42
CA LEU A 62 -15.00 17.94 15.76
C LEU A 62 -16.39 18.00 15.11
N LEU A 63 -16.56 17.41 13.92
CA LEU A 63 -17.85 17.32 13.24
C LEU A 63 -18.68 16.10 13.66
N GLY A 64 -18.17 15.26 14.58
CA GLY A 64 -18.82 14.02 15.02
C GLY A 64 -19.00 13.01 13.89
N GLY A 65 -18.06 12.97 12.94
CA GLY A 65 -18.09 12.08 11.78
C GLY A 65 -19.20 12.38 10.78
N ARG A 66 -19.70 13.63 10.74
CA ARG A 66 -20.82 14.02 9.85
C ARG A 66 -20.46 15.25 9.01
N CYS A 67 -21.03 15.34 7.81
CA CYS A 67 -20.87 16.54 6.99
C CYS A 67 -21.47 17.76 7.70
N ARG A 68 -20.76 18.89 7.67
CA ARG A 68 -21.22 20.15 8.27
C ARG A 68 -22.57 20.61 7.72
N ASN A 69 -22.79 20.49 6.41
CA ASN A 69 -23.98 21.00 5.72
C ASN A 69 -25.16 20.03 5.69
N CYS A 70 -24.95 18.78 5.27
CA CYS A 70 -26.05 17.82 5.11
C CYS A 70 -26.15 16.77 6.24
N LYS A 71 -25.24 16.80 7.22
CA LYS A 71 -25.19 15.86 8.36
C LYS A 71 -25.03 14.37 7.98
N GLU A 72 -24.80 14.06 6.71
CA GLU A 72 -24.51 12.71 6.25
C GLU A 72 -23.27 12.15 6.95
N LYS A 73 -23.30 10.86 7.28
CA LYS A 73 -22.17 10.19 7.94
C LYS A 73 -20.98 10.09 6.98
N ILE A 74 -19.81 10.50 7.46
CA ILE A 74 -18.53 10.35 6.78
C ILE A 74 -17.96 8.98 7.17
N SER A 75 -17.49 8.22 6.16
CA SER A 75 -16.93 6.88 6.39
C SER A 75 -15.70 6.95 7.32
N VAL A 76 -15.62 6.01 8.27
CA VAL A 76 -14.49 5.86 9.20
C VAL A 76 -13.18 5.53 8.48
N LEU A 77 -13.25 5.03 7.24
CA LEU A 77 -12.06 4.76 6.42
C LEU A 77 -11.23 6.04 6.21
N TYR A 78 -11.86 7.21 6.13
CA TYR A 78 -11.15 8.48 5.89
C TYR A 78 -10.17 8.82 7.03
N PRO A 79 -10.63 9.00 8.29
CA PRO A 79 -9.71 9.26 9.39
C PRO A 79 -8.77 8.08 9.66
N LEU A 80 -9.17 6.85 9.34
CA LEU A 80 -8.30 5.68 9.49
C LEU A 80 -7.09 5.73 8.55
N ILE A 81 -7.29 6.07 7.27
CA ILE A 81 -6.20 6.21 6.29
C ILE A 81 -5.28 7.37 6.68
N GLU A 82 -5.84 8.49 7.15
CA GLU A 82 -5.06 9.63 7.66
C GLU A 82 -4.19 9.23 8.84
N PHE A 83 -4.77 8.55 9.83
CA PHE A 83 -4.06 8.09 11.02
C PHE A 83 -3.00 7.03 10.69
N LEU A 84 -3.34 6.04 9.87
CA LEU A 84 -2.41 5.00 9.44
C LEU A 84 -1.22 5.60 8.70
N THR A 85 -1.45 6.55 7.79
CA THR A 85 -0.37 7.22 7.04
C THR A 85 0.50 8.07 7.97
N GLY A 86 -0.11 8.77 8.94
CA GLY A 86 0.60 9.49 9.99
C GLY A 86 1.52 8.59 10.81
N LEU A 87 1.01 7.44 11.27
CA LEU A 87 1.81 6.45 12.01
C LEU A 87 2.93 5.86 11.15
N THR A 88 2.66 5.53 9.89
CA THR A 88 3.67 5.01 8.96
C THR A 88 4.80 6.02 8.78
N PHE A 89 4.49 7.31 8.59
CA PHE A 89 5.50 8.35 8.43
C PHE A 89 6.36 8.50 9.69
N LEU A 90 5.71 8.54 10.85
CA LEU A 90 6.39 8.60 12.14
C LEU A 90 7.32 7.39 12.33
N TYR A 91 6.81 6.19 12.06
CA TYR A 91 7.56 4.95 12.23
C TYR A 91 8.77 4.88 11.28
N PHE A 92 8.58 5.22 10.01
CA PHE A 92 9.66 5.24 9.02
C PHE A 92 10.70 6.33 9.34
N PHE A 93 10.29 7.48 9.88
CA PHE A 93 11.24 8.46 10.41
C PHE A 93 12.08 7.89 11.56
N TYR A 94 11.50 7.07 12.44
CA TYR A 94 12.27 6.44 13.51
C TYR A 94 13.27 5.39 12.99
N LEU A 95 12.91 4.66 11.94
CA LEU A 95 13.74 3.62 11.34
C LEU A 95 14.86 4.20 10.47
N PHE A 96 14.48 4.97 9.45
CA PHE A 96 15.40 5.47 8.41
C PHE A 96 16.06 6.81 8.79
N LYS A 97 15.59 7.46 9.87
CA LYS A 97 16.02 8.81 10.25
C LYS A 97 15.87 9.77 9.07
N LEU A 98 16.73 10.79 8.96
CA LEU A 98 16.81 11.66 7.78
C LEU A 98 17.73 11.08 6.70
N GLY A 99 17.73 9.75 6.53
CA GLY A 99 18.47 9.05 5.50
C GLY A 99 17.93 9.30 4.09
N SER A 100 18.74 8.95 3.08
CA SER A 100 18.38 9.06 1.66
C SER A 100 17.18 8.20 1.27
N ASP A 101 16.98 7.10 1.99
CA ASP A 101 15.96 6.09 1.81
C ASP A 101 14.59 6.49 2.38
N LEU A 102 14.53 7.48 3.29
CA LEU A 102 13.29 7.91 3.94
C LEU A 102 12.21 8.32 2.93
N LEU A 103 12.55 9.23 2.01
CA LEU A 103 11.59 9.79 1.05
C LEU A 103 11.08 8.72 0.05
N PRO A 104 11.95 7.91 -0.60
CA PRO A 104 11.50 6.77 -1.39
C PRO A 104 10.57 5.81 -0.63
N ASN A 105 10.88 5.52 0.64
CA ASN A 105 10.06 4.64 1.45
C ASN A 105 8.70 5.25 1.83
N PHE A 106 8.61 6.57 2.06
CA PHE A 106 7.31 7.24 2.20
C PHE A 106 6.47 7.14 0.93
N ILE A 107 7.08 7.38 -0.24
CA ILE A 107 6.40 7.29 -1.54
C ILE A 107 5.88 5.87 -1.76
N PHE A 108 6.72 4.87 -1.49
CA PHE A 108 6.36 3.46 -1.60
C PHE A 108 5.23 3.08 -0.64
N ALA A 109 5.32 3.44 0.65
CA ALA A 109 4.27 3.13 1.61
C ALA A 109 2.94 3.81 1.27
N CYS A 110 2.96 5.07 0.82
CA CYS A 110 1.78 5.78 0.34
C CYS A 110 1.10 5.05 -0.83
N SER A 111 1.87 4.55 -1.81
CA SER A 111 1.29 3.82 -2.94
C SER A 111 0.64 2.51 -2.50
N LEU A 112 1.30 1.77 -1.60
CA LEU A 112 0.77 0.52 -1.04
C LEU A 112 -0.50 0.75 -0.22
N ILE A 113 -0.58 1.83 0.57
CA ILE A 113 -1.79 2.20 1.33
C ILE A 113 -2.95 2.50 0.37
N VAL A 114 -2.73 3.30 -0.68
CA VAL A 114 -3.78 3.62 -1.66
C VAL A 114 -4.23 2.38 -2.40
N ILE A 115 -3.29 1.56 -2.91
CA ILE A 115 -3.60 0.33 -3.64
C ILE A 115 -4.38 -0.63 -2.74
N SER A 116 -3.95 -0.83 -1.49
CA SER A 116 -4.64 -1.67 -0.51
C SER A 116 -6.07 -1.22 -0.25
N ALA A 117 -6.28 0.09 -0.04
CA ALA A 117 -7.61 0.63 0.23
C ALA A 117 -8.54 0.53 -1.00
N ILE A 118 -8.01 0.74 -2.21
CA ILE A 118 -8.75 0.56 -3.47
C ILE A 118 -9.06 -0.93 -3.67
N ASP A 119 -8.12 -1.83 -3.44
CA ASP A 119 -8.30 -3.28 -3.61
C ASP A 119 -9.35 -3.83 -2.63
N ILE A 120 -9.35 -3.38 -1.38
CA ILE A 120 -10.38 -3.74 -0.38
C ILE A 120 -11.78 -3.37 -0.88
N LYS A 121 -11.95 -2.19 -1.48
CA LYS A 121 -13.25 -1.61 -1.83
C LYS A 121 -13.74 -1.96 -3.24
N HIS A 122 -12.82 -1.98 -4.20
CA HIS A 122 -13.11 -2.06 -5.63
C HIS A 122 -12.47 -3.27 -6.30
N ARG A 123 -11.55 -4.01 -5.65
CA ARG A 123 -10.86 -5.19 -6.21
C ARG A 123 -10.12 -4.91 -7.51
N ILE A 124 -9.56 -3.70 -7.62
CA ILE A 124 -8.77 -3.27 -8.77
C ILE A 124 -7.47 -2.63 -8.29
N ILE A 125 -6.44 -2.69 -9.13
CA ILE A 125 -5.18 -1.99 -8.91
C ILE A 125 -5.03 -0.92 -10.01
N PRO A 126 -5.05 0.38 -9.65
CA PRO A 126 -5.03 1.47 -10.63
C PRO A 126 -3.66 1.56 -11.32
N ASN A 127 -3.71 1.64 -12.66
CA ASN A 127 -2.49 1.76 -13.48
C ASN A 127 -1.79 3.10 -13.25
N GLU A 128 -2.56 4.13 -12.89
CA GLU A 128 -2.13 5.48 -12.57
C GLU A 128 -1.16 5.50 -11.38
N ILE A 129 -1.18 4.46 -10.53
CA ILE A 129 -0.21 4.27 -9.46
C ILE A 129 0.80 3.20 -9.85
N SER A 130 0.36 2.01 -10.27
CA SER A 130 1.29 0.89 -10.44
C SER A 130 2.38 1.19 -11.47
N ILE A 131 2.04 1.78 -12.63
CA ILE A 131 3.00 1.97 -13.72
C ILE A 131 4.02 3.07 -13.39
N PRO A 132 3.63 4.31 -13.02
CA PRO A 132 4.61 5.35 -12.69
C PRO A 132 5.51 4.96 -11.52
N PHE A 133 4.98 4.22 -10.54
CA PHE A 133 5.76 3.83 -9.38
C PHE A 133 6.77 2.72 -9.67
N ILE A 134 6.58 1.88 -10.71
CA ILE A 134 7.65 0.99 -11.19
C ILE A 134 8.87 1.82 -11.61
N PHE A 135 8.64 2.89 -12.39
CA PHE A 135 9.73 3.79 -12.81
C PHE A 135 10.34 4.54 -11.63
N LEU A 136 9.53 5.01 -10.68
CA LEU A 136 10.03 5.65 -9.47
C LEU A 136 10.87 4.70 -8.62
N GLY A 137 10.49 3.42 -8.50
CA GLY A 137 11.28 2.42 -7.77
C GLY A 137 12.67 2.22 -8.37
N ILE A 138 12.75 2.12 -9.70
CA ILE A 138 14.03 2.03 -10.41
C ILE A 138 14.84 3.32 -10.25
N LEU A 139 14.20 4.48 -10.41
CA LEU A 139 14.85 5.79 -10.27
C LEU A 139 15.41 6.01 -8.87
N PHE A 140 14.66 5.63 -7.84
CA PHE A 140 15.07 5.78 -6.45
C PHE A 140 15.98 4.67 -5.93
N SER A 141 16.31 3.67 -6.75
CA SER A 141 17.09 2.50 -6.32
C SER A 141 18.42 2.84 -5.61
N PRO A 142 19.24 3.84 -6.02
CA PRO A 142 20.46 4.17 -5.28
C PRO A 142 20.19 4.71 -3.88
N PHE A 143 19.09 5.45 -3.73
CA PHE A 143 18.68 6.03 -2.45
C PHE A 143 18.14 4.95 -1.50
N LEU A 144 17.63 3.85 -2.05
CA LEU A 144 17.17 2.65 -1.34
C LEU A 144 18.30 1.65 -1.05
N HIS A 145 19.56 2.03 -1.27
CA HIS A 145 20.74 1.14 -1.15
C HIS A 145 20.71 -0.08 -2.09
N LEU A 146 19.97 0.03 -3.19
CA LEU A 146 19.89 -0.98 -4.24
C LEU A 146 20.70 -0.55 -5.47
N ARG A 147 21.27 -1.53 -6.19
CA ARG A 147 21.81 -1.27 -7.52
C ARG A 147 20.64 -1.19 -8.51
N TRP A 148 20.80 -0.38 -9.55
CA TRP A 148 19.81 -0.28 -10.64
C TRP A 148 19.50 -1.65 -11.25
N SER A 149 20.52 -2.49 -11.40
CA SER A 149 20.38 -3.87 -11.86
C SER A 149 19.42 -4.67 -10.99
N ASP A 150 19.49 -4.52 -9.66
CA ASP A 150 18.71 -5.31 -8.73
C ASP A 150 17.24 -4.89 -8.74
N SER A 151 16.96 -3.59 -8.88
CA SER A 151 15.60 -3.07 -9.06
C SER A 151 14.99 -3.46 -10.40
N ILE A 152 15.76 -3.39 -11.50
CA ILE A 152 15.28 -3.81 -12.82
C ILE A 152 15.00 -5.31 -12.83
N LEU A 153 15.92 -6.12 -12.31
CA LEU A 153 15.74 -7.57 -12.21
C LEU A 153 14.60 -7.91 -11.25
N GLY A 154 14.47 -7.21 -10.14
CA GLY A 154 13.35 -7.36 -9.22
C GLY A 154 12.01 -7.11 -9.90
N ALA A 155 11.89 -6.01 -10.66
CA ALA A 155 10.69 -5.69 -11.42
C ALA A 155 10.38 -6.77 -12.48
N LEU A 156 11.38 -7.16 -13.27
CA LEU A 156 11.25 -8.19 -14.31
C LEU A 156 10.85 -9.55 -13.72
N ILE A 157 11.53 -10.00 -12.66
CA ILE A 157 11.26 -11.28 -12.00
C ILE A 157 9.90 -11.25 -11.32
N GLY A 158 9.56 -10.18 -10.59
CA GLY A 158 8.26 -10.04 -9.94
C GLY A 158 7.10 -10.11 -10.93
N GLY A 159 7.16 -9.31 -12.00
CA GLY A 159 6.12 -9.32 -13.03
C GLY A 159 6.04 -10.64 -13.78
N SER A 160 7.19 -11.15 -14.26
CA SER A 160 7.22 -12.40 -15.03
C SER A 160 6.76 -13.61 -14.22
N LEU A 161 7.15 -13.72 -12.94
CA LEU A 161 6.77 -14.84 -12.08
C LEU A 161 5.25 -14.94 -11.93
N LEU A 162 4.59 -13.87 -11.50
CA LEU A 162 3.13 -13.89 -11.35
C LEU A 162 2.40 -13.99 -12.68
N TYR A 163 2.92 -13.35 -13.74
CA TYR A 163 2.34 -13.47 -15.08
C TYR A 163 2.38 -14.92 -15.56
N LEU A 164 3.51 -15.62 -15.40
CA LEU A 164 3.64 -17.03 -15.77
C LEU A 164 2.67 -17.90 -14.99
N ILE A 165 2.57 -17.72 -13.67
CA ILE A 165 1.60 -18.43 -12.84
C ILE A 165 0.16 -18.20 -13.34
N ALA A 166 -0.21 -16.95 -13.61
CA ALA A 166 -1.53 -16.57 -14.10
C ALA A 166 -1.82 -17.16 -15.49
N ALA A 167 -0.85 -17.09 -16.41
CA ALA A 167 -0.97 -17.59 -17.78
C ALA A 167 -1.06 -19.12 -17.81
N THR A 168 -0.20 -19.83 -17.07
CA THR A 168 -0.25 -21.30 -16.98
C THR A 168 -1.55 -21.77 -16.34
N TYR A 169 -2.00 -21.11 -15.26
CA TYR A 169 -3.29 -21.44 -14.65
C TYR A 169 -4.45 -21.22 -15.63
N SER A 170 -4.47 -20.08 -16.33
CA SER A 170 -5.52 -19.77 -17.31
C SER A 170 -5.53 -20.77 -18.47
N PHE A 171 -4.35 -21.14 -18.96
CA PHE A 171 -4.21 -22.16 -20.00
C PHE A 171 -4.74 -23.53 -19.57
N LEU A 172 -4.43 -23.97 -18.35
CA LEU A 172 -4.85 -25.28 -17.83
C LEU A 172 -6.34 -25.33 -17.44
N THR A 173 -6.85 -24.26 -16.81
CA THR A 173 -8.21 -24.26 -16.23
C THR A 173 -9.26 -23.60 -17.12
N LYS A 174 -8.83 -22.92 -18.19
CA LYS A 174 -9.67 -22.06 -19.05
C LYS A 174 -10.46 -21.00 -18.27
N LYS A 175 -9.99 -20.64 -17.08
CA LYS A 175 -10.57 -19.63 -16.20
C LYS A 175 -9.52 -18.58 -15.90
N GLU A 176 -9.95 -17.33 -15.76
CA GLU A 176 -9.06 -16.28 -15.27
C GLU A 176 -8.67 -16.60 -13.82
N GLY A 177 -7.38 -16.88 -13.60
CA GLY A 177 -6.87 -17.25 -12.28
C GLY A 177 -6.55 -16.06 -11.40
N MET A 178 -5.73 -15.15 -11.92
CA MET A 178 -5.14 -14.06 -11.15
C MET A 178 -5.17 -12.76 -11.94
N GLY A 179 -5.46 -11.65 -11.25
CA GLY A 179 -5.65 -10.36 -11.89
C GLY A 179 -4.34 -9.77 -12.40
N MET A 180 -4.36 -9.18 -13.61
CA MET A 180 -3.21 -8.42 -14.14
C MET A 180 -2.82 -7.22 -13.27
N GLY A 181 -3.73 -6.76 -12.39
CA GLY A 181 -3.40 -5.78 -11.37
C GLY A 181 -2.30 -6.27 -10.41
N ASP A 182 -2.43 -7.51 -9.91
CA ASP A 182 -1.50 -8.09 -8.94
C ASP A 182 -0.10 -8.29 -9.54
N VAL A 183 -0.05 -8.67 -10.82
CA VAL A 183 1.20 -8.75 -11.60
C VAL A 183 1.91 -7.39 -11.58
N LYS A 184 1.19 -6.31 -11.91
CA LYS A 184 1.76 -4.95 -11.92
C LYS A 184 2.18 -4.48 -10.53
N LEU A 185 1.42 -4.85 -9.50
CA LEU A 185 1.79 -4.54 -8.12
C LEU A 185 3.09 -5.26 -7.72
N LEU A 186 3.25 -6.55 -8.05
CA LEU A 186 4.50 -7.25 -7.72
C LEU A 186 5.69 -6.76 -8.56
N THR A 187 5.47 -6.35 -9.81
CA THR A 187 6.48 -5.63 -10.60
C THR A 187 6.92 -4.35 -9.88
N MET A 188 5.96 -3.56 -9.36
CA MET A 188 6.25 -2.35 -8.59
C MET A 188 7.02 -2.66 -7.30
N ILE A 189 6.58 -3.68 -6.54
CA ILE A 189 7.27 -4.13 -5.32
C ILE A 189 8.70 -4.56 -5.64
N GLY A 190 8.91 -5.29 -6.74
CA GLY A 190 10.23 -5.72 -7.19
C GLY A 190 11.14 -4.55 -7.60
N ALA A 191 10.58 -3.48 -8.15
CA ALA A 191 11.35 -2.26 -8.43
C ALA A 191 11.90 -1.60 -7.16
N PHE A 192 11.12 -1.59 -6.07
CA PHE A 192 11.51 -0.97 -4.79
C PHE A 192 12.33 -1.87 -3.88
N LEU A 193 12.09 -3.19 -3.88
CA LEU A 193 12.70 -4.13 -2.92
C LEU A 193 13.68 -5.12 -3.57
N GLY A 194 13.84 -5.07 -4.89
CA GLY A 194 14.68 -5.99 -5.65
C GLY A 194 14.18 -7.44 -5.63
N ILE A 195 15.03 -8.35 -6.11
CA ILE A 195 14.70 -9.78 -6.30
C ILE A 195 14.35 -10.48 -4.98
N ARG A 196 15.15 -10.24 -3.94
CA ARG A 196 14.93 -10.82 -2.60
C ARG A 196 13.59 -10.35 -2.04
N GLY A 197 13.27 -9.08 -2.27
CA GLY A 197 12.02 -8.47 -1.86
C GLY A 197 10.79 -9.11 -2.49
N VAL A 198 10.86 -9.42 -3.79
CA VAL A 198 9.77 -10.10 -4.52
C VAL A 198 9.42 -11.43 -3.86
N LEU A 199 10.42 -12.27 -3.59
CA LEU A 199 10.20 -13.61 -3.06
C LEU A 199 9.59 -13.56 -1.65
N LEU A 200 10.15 -12.75 -0.77
CA LEU A 200 9.63 -12.60 0.59
C LEU A 200 8.22 -12.00 0.60
N ALA A 201 7.98 -10.95 -0.18
CA ALA A 201 6.66 -10.33 -0.27
C ALA A 201 5.60 -11.33 -0.77
N LEU A 202 5.94 -12.16 -1.76
CA LEU A 202 5.06 -13.20 -2.26
C LEU A 202 4.77 -14.27 -1.20
N ILE A 203 5.78 -14.76 -0.46
CA ILE A 203 5.62 -15.74 0.61
C ILE A 203 4.67 -15.21 1.70
N PHE A 204 4.91 -13.99 2.19
CA PHE A 204 4.05 -13.38 3.19
C PHE A 204 2.64 -13.13 2.66
N ALA A 205 2.51 -12.67 1.42
CA ALA A 205 1.21 -12.46 0.79
C ALA A 205 0.41 -13.75 0.66
N SER A 206 1.04 -14.85 0.24
CA SER A 206 0.40 -16.17 0.16
C SER A 206 -0.03 -16.66 1.54
N PHE A 207 0.84 -16.58 2.55
CA PHE A 207 0.50 -17.00 3.91
C PHE A 207 -0.68 -16.21 4.50
N LEU A 208 -0.61 -14.87 4.42
CA LEU A 208 -1.67 -13.99 4.91
C LEU A 208 -2.96 -14.11 4.10
N GLY A 209 -2.85 -14.27 2.78
CA GLY A 209 -3.99 -14.46 1.89
C GLY A 209 -4.72 -15.77 2.15
N THR A 210 -3.99 -16.87 2.37
CA THR A 210 -4.59 -18.15 2.76
C THR A 210 -5.25 -18.06 4.14
N ALA A 211 -4.56 -17.49 5.13
CA ALA A 211 -5.13 -17.31 6.47
C ALA A 211 -6.40 -16.43 6.44
N GLY A 212 -6.36 -15.31 5.72
CA GLY A 212 -7.50 -14.41 5.54
C GLY A 212 -8.66 -15.03 4.77
N GLY A 213 -8.36 -15.81 3.73
CA GLY A 213 -9.35 -16.57 2.95
C GLY A 213 -10.06 -17.62 3.79
N LEU A 214 -9.29 -18.41 4.55
CA LEU A 214 -9.83 -19.42 5.45
C LEU A 214 -10.70 -18.78 6.54
N PHE A 215 -10.24 -17.68 7.13
CA PHE A 215 -11.03 -16.91 8.09
C PHE A 215 -12.38 -16.45 7.50
N MET A 216 -12.39 -15.93 6.27
CA MET A 216 -13.64 -15.50 5.61
C MET A 216 -14.60 -16.65 5.32
N ILE A 217 -14.08 -17.81 4.92
CA ILE A 217 -14.89 -19.01 4.66
C ILE A 217 -15.56 -19.48 5.97
N ILE A 218 -14.77 -19.59 7.05
CA ILE A 218 -15.27 -20.09 8.35
C ILE A 218 -16.27 -19.11 8.98
N TRP A 219 -15.96 -17.81 9.00
CA TRP A 219 -16.75 -16.83 9.76
C TRP A 219 -17.93 -16.21 9.00
N LYS A 220 -17.81 -16.04 7.67
CA LYS A 220 -18.87 -15.38 6.89
C LYS A 220 -19.70 -16.35 6.05
N GLY A 221 -19.41 -17.66 6.11
CA GLY A 221 -20.08 -18.67 5.28
C GLY A 221 -19.99 -18.36 3.78
N LYS A 222 -19.01 -17.55 3.38
CA LYS A 222 -18.84 -17.15 1.98
C LYS A 222 -18.26 -18.33 1.20
N GLY A 223 -18.89 -18.66 0.08
CA GLY A 223 -18.46 -19.75 -0.79
C GLY A 223 -17.02 -19.57 -1.30
N ARG A 224 -16.44 -20.68 -1.77
CA ARG A 224 -15.04 -20.75 -2.27
C ARG A 224 -14.72 -19.77 -3.41
N GLU A 225 -15.73 -19.20 -4.05
CA GLU A 225 -15.60 -18.27 -5.18
C GLU A 225 -15.54 -16.79 -4.75
N TYR A 226 -15.53 -16.48 -3.45
CA TYR A 226 -15.45 -15.09 -3.02
C TYR A 226 -14.06 -14.50 -3.33
N PRO A 227 -13.96 -13.44 -4.17
CA PRO A 227 -12.68 -12.89 -4.56
C PRO A 227 -12.01 -12.19 -3.38
N ILE A 228 -10.87 -12.76 -2.98
CA ILE A 228 -9.99 -12.25 -1.93
C ILE A 228 -9.15 -11.11 -2.51
N PRO A 229 -9.00 -9.97 -1.81
CA PRO A 229 -8.13 -8.88 -2.26
C PRO A 229 -6.67 -9.29 -2.08
N PHE A 230 -6.09 -9.92 -3.10
CA PHE A 230 -4.71 -10.39 -3.03
C PHE A 230 -3.71 -9.21 -3.00
N GLY A 231 -4.05 -8.10 -3.67
CA GLY A 231 -3.26 -6.87 -3.67
C GLY A 231 -3.04 -6.28 -2.27
N LEU A 232 -4.02 -6.38 -1.38
CA LEU A 232 -3.88 -6.05 0.04
C LEU A 232 -2.77 -6.89 0.71
N PHE A 233 -2.80 -8.21 0.52
CA PHE A 233 -1.84 -9.11 1.14
C PHE A 233 -0.44 -8.95 0.55
N LEU A 234 -0.32 -8.70 -0.77
CA LEU A 234 0.93 -8.29 -1.41
C LEU A 234 1.50 -7.01 -0.81
N SER A 235 0.65 -6.01 -0.58
CA SER A 235 1.07 -4.74 0.02
C SER A 235 1.56 -4.91 1.46
N ILE A 236 0.86 -5.72 2.27
CA ILE A 236 1.31 -6.05 3.63
C ILE A 236 2.63 -6.84 3.58
N GLY A 237 2.73 -7.84 2.70
CA GLY A 237 3.95 -8.62 2.51
C GLY A 237 5.14 -7.75 2.09
N ALA A 238 4.93 -6.75 1.25
CA ALA A 238 5.95 -5.78 0.87
C ALA A 238 6.42 -4.91 2.04
N ILE A 239 5.50 -4.42 2.88
CA ILE A 239 5.87 -3.66 4.09
C ILE A 239 6.63 -4.55 5.08
N VAL A 240 6.18 -5.77 5.33
CA VAL A 240 6.90 -6.72 6.21
C VAL A 240 8.30 -6.98 5.67
N THR A 241 8.43 -7.16 4.37
CA THR A 241 9.71 -7.39 3.71
C THR A 241 10.63 -6.18 3.78
N LEU A 242 10.10 -4.97 3.61
CA LEU A 242 10.86 -3.72 3.78
C LEU A 242 11.41 -3.58 5.20
N LEU A 243 10.63 -3.98 6.21
CA LEU A 243 10.94 -3.76 7.62
C LEU A 243 11.82 -4.82 8.25
N TRP A 244 11.70 -6.08 7.81
CA TRP A 244 12.35 -7.22 8.45
C TRP A 244 13.02 -8.17 7.45
N GLY A 245 13.06 -7.84 6.15
CA GLY A 245 13.52 -8.76 5.11
C GLY A 245 14.95 -9.26 5.33
N ASP A 246 15.85 -8.36 5.70
CA ASP A 246 17.25 -8.70 5.93
C ASP A 246 17.45 -9.54 7.21
N GLU A 247 16.75 -9.20 8.29
CA GLU A 247 16.76 -9.97 9.55
C GLU A 247 16.23 -11.38 9.32
N LEU A 248 15.14 -11.52 8.57
CA LEU A 248 14.51 -12.81 8.25
C LEU A 248 15.44 -13.68 7.40
N ILE A 249 16.09 -13.10 6.39
CA ILE A 249 17.07 -13.82 5.57
C ILE A 249 18.25 -14.28 6.43
N ARG A 250 18.80 -13.39 7.28
CA ARG A 250 19.89 -13.75 8.19
C ARG A 250 19.50 -14.86 9.16
N ALA A 251 18.30 -14.78 9.75
CA ALA A 251 17.79 -15.80 10.64
C ALA A 251 17.62 -17.16 9.94
N TYR A 252 17.10 -17.17 8.71
CA TYR A 252 16.94 -18.39 7.92
C TYR A 252 18.29 -19.04 7.56
N ILE A 253 19.26 -18.23 7.09
CA ILE A 253 20.61 -18.72 6.78
C ILE A 253 21.29 -19.26 8.05
N GLY A 254 21.19 -18.55 9.17
CA GLY A 254 21.75 -19.00 10.46
C GLY A 254 21.13 -20.30 10.94
N PHE A 255 19.81 -20.44 10.82
CA PHE A 255 19.11 -21.69 11.13
C PHE A 255 19.63 -22.85 10.29
N LEU A 256 19.70 -22.70 8.95
CA LEU A 256 20.22 -23.74 8.04
C LEU A 256 21.66 -24.13 8.37
N MET A 257 22.51 -23.17 8.74
CA MET A 257 23.89 -23.45 9.12
C MET A 257 24.01 -24.17 10.46
N SER A 258 23.04 -24.04 11.37
CA SER A 258 23.05 -24.75 12.67
C SER A 258 22.79 -26.25 12.57
N PHE A 259 22.23 -26.72 11.46
CA PHE A 259 21.98 -28.15 11.20
C PHE A 259 23.12 -28.84 10.44
N ARG A 260 24.24 -28.15 10.23
CA ARG A 260 25.41 -28.67 9.51
C ARG A 260 26.60 -28.77 10.45
#